data_AF-A0A6B2CJK0-F1
#
_entry.id   AF-A0A6B2CJK0-F1
#
_cell.length_a   1.000
_cell.length_b   1.000
_cell.length_c   1.000
_cell.angle_alpha   90.00
_cell.angle_beta   90.00
_cell.angle_gamma   90.00
#
_symmetry.space_group_name_H-M   'P 1'
#
loop_
_entity.id
_entity.type
_entity.pdbx_description
1 polymer ?
#
loop_
_entity_poly.entity_id
_entity_poly.type
_entity_poly.pdbx_seq_one_letter_code
_entity_poly.pdbx_strand_id
1 'polypeptide(L)'
;MRRRGAVGFLVTSLPYRVKVYSNFQVLIPASLVRALEITNLRYVNVTFRYNDAMETIRGVRLLRTRHTDSRQFTIPKEVREKYGIKPGDYIEILSITPLS
;
A
#
# COMPACT_ATOMS: atom_id res chain seq x y z
N MET A 1 -23.10 10.75 21.93
CA MET A 1 -21.69 10.32 21.95
C MET A 1 -21.09 10.51 20.55
N ARG A 2 -20.40 11.62 20.29
CA ARG A 2 -19.81 11.94 18.95
C ARG A 2 -18.58 11.07 18.74
N ARG A 3 -18.64 10.08 17.83
CA ARG A 3 -17.47 9.30 17.39
C ARG A 3 -16.48 10.27 16.72
N ARG A 4 -15.42 10.64 17.44
CA ARG A 4 -14.28 11.38 16.88
C ARG A 4 -13.36 10.36 16.20
N GLY A 5 -13.31 10.44 14.89
CA GLY A 5 -12.47 9.60 14.03
C GLY A 5 -13.10 9.61 12.66
N ALA A 6 -12.44 10.21 11.67
CA ALA A 6 -12.85 10.10 10.28
C ALA A 6 -13.08 8.61 9.97
N VAL A 7 -14.17 8.29 9.26
CA VAL A 7 -14.47 6.91 8.82
C VAL A 7 -13.19 6.36 8.19
N GLY A 8 -12.52 5.44 8.89
CA GLY A 8 -11.25 4.90 8.43
C GLY A 8 -11.46 4.33 7.03
N PHE A 9 -10.49 4.52 6.15
CA PHE A 9 -10.53 3.96 4.80
C PHE A 9 -10.62 2.43 4.92
N LEU A 10 -11.84 1.89 4.84
CA LEU A 10 -12.18 0.52 5.19
C LEU A 10 -12.00 -0.36 3.96
N VAL A 11 -10.83 -0.98 3.86
CA VAL A 11 -10.52 -1.96 2.84
C VAL A 11 -10.07 -3.23 3.54
N THR A 12 -10.72 -4.34 3.27
CA THR A 12 -10.42 -5.66 3.89
C THR A 12 -10.02 -6.72 2.86
N SER A 13 -10.10 -6.40 1.57
CA SER A 13 -9.79 -7.31 0.48
C SER A 13 -8.96 -6.63 -0.61
N LEU A 14 -8.32 -7.46 -1.42
CA LEU A 14 -7.67 -7.10 -2.67
C LEU A 14 -8.61 -7.49 -3.84
N PRO A 15 -8.54 -6.81 -5.00
CA PRO A 15 -7.74 -5.62 -5.24
C PRO A 15 -8.36 -4.36 -4.61
N TYR A 16 -7.54 -3.32 -4.39
CA TYR A 16 -8.05 -2.01 -3.98
C TYR A 16 -7.30 -0.88 -4.65
N ARG A 17 -8.01 0.23 -4.89
CA ARG A 17 -7.45 1.43 -5.49
C ARG A 17 -7.02 2.43 -4.42
N VAL A 18 -5.82 2.99 -4.57
CA VAL A 18 -5.22 3.89 -3.58
C VAL A 18 -4.41 4.98 -4.26
N LYS A 19 -4.43 6.18 -3.66
CA LYS A 19 -3.68 7.34 -4.12
C LYS A 19 -2.22 7.24 -3.70
N VAL A 20 -1.32 7.55 -4.62
CA VAL A 20 0.12 7.73 -4.37
C VAL A 20 0.32 9.07 -3.67
N TYR A 21 0.94 9.07 -2.50
CA TYR A 21 1.21 10.27 -1.72
C TYR A 21 2.33 11.12 -2.32
N SER A 22 2.46 12.37 -1.85
CA SER A 22 3.49 13.34 -2.29
C SER A 22 4.92 12.79 -2.20
N ASN A 23 5.17 11.91 -1.23
CA ASN A 23 6.45 11.24 -1.00
C ASN A 23 6.57 9.87 -1.72
N PHE A 24 5.68 9.60 -2.68
CA PHE A 24 5.57 8.33 -3.41
C PHE A 24 5.31 7.10 -2.53
N GLN A 25 4.74 7.33 -1.36
CA GLN A 25 4.27 6.26 -0.49
C GLN A 25 2.83 5.90 -0.80
N VAL A 26 2.52 4.64 -0.53
CA VAL A 26 1.20 4.07 -0.73
C VAL A 26 0.74 3.51 0.61
N LEU A 27 -0.48 3.85 1.00
CA LEU A 27 -1.10 3.39 2.24
C LEU A 27 -1.68 1.99 2.06
N ILE A 28 -1.35 1.10 3.00
CA ILE A 28 -2.04 -0.15 3.27
C ILE A 28 -2.89 0.06 4.52
N PRO A 29 -4.23 0.03 4.40
CA PRO A 29 -5.12 0.31 5.53
C PRO A 29 -4.96 -0.72 6.65
N ALA A 30 -5.12 -0.30 7.91
CA ALA A 30 -5.01 -1.20 9.07
C ALA A 30 -5.93 -2.42 8.98
N SER A 31 -7.14 -2.24 8.44
CA SER A 31 -8.09 -3.33 8.21
C SER A 31 -7.53 -4.39 7.24
N LEU A 32 -6.86 -3.95 6.18
CA LEU A 32 -6.25 -4.84 5.20
C LEU A 32 -4.98 -5.50 5.76
N VAL A 33 -4.15 -4.76 6.50
CA VAL A 33 -2.97 -5.30 7.18
C VAL A 33 -3.34 -6.45 8.11
N ARG A 34 -4.43 -6.29 8.88
CA ARG A 34 -4.96 -7.34 9.76
C ARG A 34 -5.55 -8.51 8.98
N ALA A 35 -6.32 -8.24 7.93
CA ALA A 35 -6.94 -9.28 7.10
C ALA A 35 -5.90 -10.15 6.37
N LEU A 36 -4.74 -9.57 6.01
CA LEU A 36 -3.62 -10.28 5.38
C LEU A 36 -2.62 -10.85 6.39
N GLU A 37 -2.85 -10.66 7.69
CA GLU A 37 -1.97 -11.12 8.78
C GLU A 37 -0.51 -10.61 8.69
N ILE A 38 -0.29 -9.49 7.99
CA ILE A 38 1.04 -8.91 7.76
C ILE A 38 1.47 -7.90 8.85
N THR A 39 0.74 -7.84 9.97
CA THR A 39 0.95 -6.85 11.05
C THR A 39 2.37 -6.85 11.59
N ASN A 40 3.03 -8.02 11.69
CA ASN A 40 4.37 -8.15 12.24
C ASN A 40 5.46 -8.24 11.16
N LEU A 41 5.10 -8.20 9.88
CA LEU A 41 6.07 -8.29 8.79
C LEU A 41 6.78 -6.95 8.58
N ARG A 42 8.09 -7.06 8.29
CA ARG A 42 8.92 -5.91 7.91
C ARG A 42 8.99 -5.70 6.40
N TYR A 43 8.89 -6.79 5.65
CA TYR A 43 9.04 -6.82 4.20
C TYR A 43 7.94 -7.67 3.57
N VAL A 44 7.44 -7.22 2.42
CA VAL A 44 6.42 -7.93 1.64
C VAL A 44 6.72 -7.76 0.15
N ASN A 45 6.18 -8.65 -0.67
CA ASN A 45 6.07 -8.46 -2.10
C ASN A 45 4.73 -7.78 -2.39
N VAL A 46 4.73 -6.78 -3.26
CA VAL A 46 3.52 -6.05 -3.67
C VAL A 46 3.39 -6.08 -5.17
N THR A 47 2.26 -6.56 -5.66
CA THR A 47 1.88 -6.49 -7.07
C THR A 47 0.80 -5.44 -7.24
N PHE A 48 0.99 -4.52 -8.16
CA PHE A 48 0.04 -3.47 -8.46
C PHE A 48 -0.11 -3.25 -9.97
N ARG A 49 -1.22 -2.62 -10.35
CA ARG A 49 -1.53 -2.20 -11.72
C ARG A 49 -1.54 -0.69 -11.83
N TYR A 50 -0.94 -0.17 -12.90
CA TYR A 50 -0.96 1.25 -13.28
C TYR A 50 -0.94 1.38 -14.80
N ASN A 51 -1.88 2.15 -15.37
CA ASN A 51 -2.03 2.36 -16.82
C ASN A 51 -1.86 1.06 -17.64
N ASP A 52 -2.61 0.02 -17.25
CA ASP A 52 -2.64 -1.32 -17.87
C ASP A 52 -1.37 -2.17 -17.77
N ALA A 53 -0.31 -1.66 -17.13
CA ALA A 53 0.85 -2.46 -16.76
C ALA A 53 0.71 -3.04 -15.36
N MET A 54 1.11 -4.31 -15.20
CA MET A 54 1.28 -4.96 -13.91
C MET A 54 2.76 -4.98 -13.53
N GLU A 55 3.07 -4.60 -12.29
CA GLU A 55 4.44 -4.60 -11.76
C GLU A 55 4.47 -5.25 -10.37
N THR A 56 5.54 -5.98 -10.06
CA THR A 56 5.72 -6.64 -8.77
C THR A 56 6.99 -6.14 -8.11
N ILE A 57 6.83 -5.37 -7.04
CA ILE A 57 7.94 -4.91 -6.20
C ILE A 57 8.22 -6.00 -5.16
N ARG A 58 9.40 -6.60 -5.22
CA ARG A 58 9.82 -7.63 -4.25
C ARG A 58 10.48 -6.99 -3.03
N GLY A 59 10.19 -7.53 -1.85
CA GLY A 59 10.86 -7.14 -0.61
C GLY A 59 10.73 -5.67 -0.23
N VAL A 60 9.57 -5.05 -0.46
CA VAL A 60 9.35 -3.65 -0.06
C VAL A 60 9.20 -3.53 1.45
N ARG A 61 9.83 -2.52 2.04
CA ARG A 61 9.76 -2.26 3.48
C ARG A 61 8.41 -1.67 3.88
N LEU A 62 7.77 -2.27 4.88
CA LEU A 62 6.55 -1.77 5.51
C LEU A 62 6.87 -0.75 6.60
N LEU A 63 6.63 0.52 6.31
CA LEU A 63 6.73 1.62 7.25
C LEU A 63 5.58 1.55 8.27
N ARG A 64 5.92 1.64 9.56
CA ARG A 64 4.96 1.60 10.67
C ARG A 64 4.54 3.01 11.07
N THR A 65 3.25 3.19 11.30
CA THR A 65 2.71 4.39 11.96
C THR A 65 2.58 4.18 13.47
N ARG A 66 2.81 5.22 14.28
CA ARG A 66 2.88 5.12 15.76
C ARG A 66 1.57 4.66 16.43
N HIS A 67 0.41 5.02 15.88
CA HIS A 67 -0.89 4.86 16.53
C HIS A 67 -1.88 3.97 15.77
N THR A 68 -1.45 3.30 14.70
CA THR A 68 -2.31 2.43 13.89
C THR A 68 -1.51 1.30 13.26
N ASP A 69 -2.17 0.17 13.01
CA ASP A 69 -1.59 -0.98 12.29
C ASP A 69 -1.45 -0.70 10.79
N SER A 70 -1.94 0.45 10.31
CA SER A 70 -1.73 0.85 8.92
C SER A 70 -0.24 0.82 8.59
N ARG A 71 0.06 0.37 7.37
CA ARG A 71 1.42 0.34 6.85
C ARG A 71 1.52 1.24 5.63
N GLN A 72 2.72 1.67 5.34
CA GLN A 72 3.03 2.37 4.09
C GLN A 72 4.23 1.71 3.44
N PHE A 73 4.30 1.77 2.13
CA PHE A 73 5.48 1.38 1.38
C PHE A 73 5.80 2.44 0.35
N THR A 74 7.07 2.56 -0.02
CA THR A 74 7.53 3.51 -1.04
C THR A 74 7.65 2.79 -2.38
N ILE A 75 7.14 3.39 -3.45
CA ILE A 75 7.38 2.89 -4.81
C ILE A 75 8.84 3.19 -5.21
N PRO A 76 9.65 2.17 -5.57
CA PRO A 76 11.05 2.37 -5.97
C PRO A 76 11.23 3.39 -7.11
N LYS A 77 12.38 4.07 -7.15
CA LYS A 77 12.68 5.07 -8.20
C LYS A 77 12.60 4.47 -9.61
N GLU A 78 13.21 3.32 -9.81
CA GLU A 78 13.21 2.59 -11.08
C GLU A 78 11.79 2.31 -11.60
N VAL A 79 10.89 1.87 -10.71
CA VAL A 79 9.49 1.59 -11.05
C VAL A 79 8.73 2.88 -11.37
N ARG A 80 8.94 3.95 -10.60
CA ARG A 80 8.31 5.25 -10.86
C ARG A 80 8.71 5.81 -12.22
N GLU A 81 9.98 5.77 -12.54
CA GLU A 81 10.51 6.30 -13.81
C GLU A 81 10.07 5.44 -15.00
N LYS A 82 10.12 4.11 -14.87
CA LYS A 82 9.69 3.16 -15.90
C LYS A 82 8.24 3.38 -16.34
N TYR A 83 7.34 3.66 -15.39
CA TYR A 83 5.90 3.82 -15.67
C TYR A 83 5.42 5.26 -15.64
N GLY A 84 6.28 6.22 -15.30
CA GLY A 84 5.91 7.63 -15.18
C GLY A 84 4.94 7.92 -14.02
N ILE A 85 4.97 7.14 -12.94
CA ILE A 85 4.08 7.31 -11.77
C ILE A 85 4.37 8.65 -11.09
N LYS A 86 3.34 9.47 -10.92
CA LYS A 86 3.42 10.79 -10.28
C LYS A 86 2.70 10.81 -8.93
N PRO A 87 3.11 11.71 -8.02
CA PRO A 87 2.32 11.92 -6.81
C PRO A 87 0.92 12.42 -7.16
N GLY A 88 -0.08 11.87 -6.49
CA GLY A 88 -1.47 12.18 -6.78
C GLY A 88 -2.17 11.17 -7.68
N ASP A 89 -1.41 10.33 -8.38
CA ASP A 89 -1.95 9.24 -9.19
C ASP A 89 -2.64 8.19 -8.34
N TYR A 90 -3.47 7.37 -8.97
CA TYR A 90 -4.07 6.20 -8.36
C TYR A 90 -3.49 4.92 -8.96
N ILE A 91 -3.10 4.00 -8.09
CA ILE A 91 -2.72 2.65 -8.45
C ILE A 91 -3.73 1.66 -7.89
N GLU A 92 -3.79 0.48 -8.48
CA GLU A 92 -4.60 -0.64 -7.98
C GLU A 92 -3.68 -1.71 -7.42
N ILE A 93 -3.74 -1.97 -6.11
CA ILE A 93 -2.99 -3.03 -5.48
C ILE A 93 -3.72 -4.35 -5.74
N LEU A 94 -3.03 -5.30 -6.36
CA LEU A 94 -3.58 -6.61 -6.73
C LEU A 94 -3.22 -7.70 -5.72
N SER A 95 -1.98 -7.70 -5.23
CA SER A 95 -1.48 -8.71 -4.31
C SER A 95 -0.48 -8.11 -3.31
N ILE A 96 -0.52 -8.60 -2.07
CA ILE A 96 0.49 -8.35 -1.05
C ILE A 96 0.80 -9.69 -0.38
N THR A 97 2.02 -10.17 -0.52
CA THR A 97 2.44 -11.47 0.04
C THR A 97 3.69 -11.33 0.91
N PRO A 98 3.87 -12.20 1.92
CA PRO A 98 5.12 -12.24 2.68
C PRO A 98 6.34 -12.43 1.79
N LEU A 99 7.48 -11.85 2.19
CA LEU A 99 8.75 -12.20 1.59
C LEU A 99 9.08 -13.66 1.95
N SER A 100 9.04 -14.55 0.95
CA SER A 100 9.48 -15.95 1.08
C SER A 100 11.00 -16.05 1.10
#